data_AF-A0A7G9TGZ1-F1
#
_entry.id   AF-A0A7G9TGZ1-F1
#
_cell.length_a   1.000
_cell.length_b   1.000
_cell.length_c   1.000
_cell.angle_alpha   90.00
_cell.angle_beta   90.00
_cell.angle_gamma   90.00
#
_symmetry.space_group_name_H-M   'P 1'
#
loop_
_entity.id
_entity.type
_entity.pdbx_description
1 polymer ?
#
loop_
_entity_poly.entity_id
_entity_poly.type
_entity_poly.pdbx_seq_one_letter_code
_entity_poly.pdbx_strand_id
1 'polypeptide(L)'
;MPARAGATARDLFQWLSYLQYPALLVALGYGAKAGWSLAMAGTDIGATVYDDFNYVLLYAGIGIGLSSLQDPTRTQNDVSRRVWQDPRKGRWMLLLLSFYTLTSMVAGLVGAYLADTTVVNQLSLGLVAFGLGMVGLLKTAIEMREHHRLDKQVASSSGGSQA
;
A
#
# COMPACT_ATOMS: atom_id res chain seq x y z
N MET A 1 -8.75 -15.52 -38.98
CA MET A 1 -8.86 -14.52 -37.90
C MET A 1 -8.63 -15.25 -36.59
N PRO A 2 -7.55 -15.00 -35.83
CA PRO A 2 -7.37 -15.68 -34.55
C PRO A 2 -8.44 -15.19 -33.57
N ALA A 3 -9.07 -16.15 -32.89
CA ALA A 3 -10.13 -15.91 -31.91
C ALA A 3 -9.64 -15.01 -30.77
N ARG A 4 -10.46 -14.03 -30.37
CA ARG A 4 -10.24 -13.26 -29.14
C ARG A 4 -10.27 -14.24 -27.97
N ALA A 5 -9.10 -14.60 -27.44
CA ALA A 5 -9.02 -15.31 -26.17
C ALA A 5 -9.82 -14.49 -25.15
N GLY A 6 -10.80 -15.12 -24.49
CA GLY A 6 -11.59 -14.45 -23.45
C GLY A 6 -10.65 -13.91 -22.37
N ALA A 7 -10.99 -12.77 -21.79
CA ALA A 7 -10.21 -12.17 -20.72
C ALA A 7 -9.98 -13.19 -19.60
N THR A 8 -8.73 -13.43 -19.25
CA THR A 8 -8.40 -14.36 -18.16
C THR A 8 -8.60 -13.67 -16.82
N ALA A 9 -8.72 -14.44 -15.73
CA ALA A 9 -8.79 -13.87 -14.38
C ALA A 9 -7.59 -12.95 -14.07
N ARG A 10 -6.41 -13.27 -14.62
CA ARG A 10 -5.21 -12.44 -14.48
C ARG A 10 -5.37 -11.07 -15.15
N ASP A 11 -5.99 -11.02 -16.32
CA ASP A 11 -6.24 -9.77 -17.04
C ASP A 11 -7.22 -8.88 -16.27
N LEU A 12 -8.25 -9.48 -15.65
CA LEU A 12 -9.19 -8.77 -14.80
C LEU A 12 -8.50 -8.18 -13.56
N PHE A 13 -7.67 -8.96 -12.88
CA PHE A 13 -6.92 -8.50 -11.69
C PHE A 13 -5.95 -7.37 -12.05
N GLN A 14 -5.28 -7.47 -13.20
CA GLN A 14 -4.39 -6.42 -13.70
C GLN A 14 -5.19 -5.14 -14.02
N TRP A 15 -6.37 -5.25 -14.62
CA TRP A 15 -7.21 -4.09 -14.89
C TRP A 15 -7.71 -3.43 -13.60
N LEU A 16 -8.19 -4.23 -12.63
CA LEU A 16 -8.59 -3.74 -11.31
C LEU A 16 -7.45 -3.03 -10.59
N SER A 17 -6.23 -3.54 -10.72
CA SER A 17 -5.05 -2.92 -10.11
C SER A 17 -4.80 -1.50 -10.60
N TYR A 18 -5.20 -1.16 -11.82
CA TYR A 18 -5.04 0.20 -12.37
C TYR A 18 -6.02 1.21 -11.78
N LEU A 19 -7.09 0.76 -11.13
CA LEU A 19 -7.96 1.62 -10.33
C LEU A 19 -7.23 2.19 -9.09
N GLN A 20 -6.05 1.66 -8.76
CA GLN A 20 -5.11 2.29 -7.82
C GLN A 20 -4.84 3.75 -8.16
N TYR A 21 -4.51 4.06 -9.43
CA TYR A 21 -4.08 5.41 -9.81
C TYR A 21 -5.16 6.48 -9.60
N PRO A 22 -6.42 6.30 -10.05
CA PRO A 22 -7.46 7.26 -9.74
C PRO A 22 -7.75 7.33 -8.24
N ALA A 23 -7.73 6.21 -7.50
CA ALA A 23 -7.91 6.24 -6.04
C ALA A 23 -6.81 7.07 -5.34
N LEU A 24 -5.56 6.87 -5.70
CA LEU A 24 -4.44 7.66 -5.17
C LEU A 24 -4.51 9.13 -5.60
N LEU A 25 -4.98 9.43 -6.81
CA LEU A 25 -5.17 10.81 -7.26
C LEU A 25 -6.24 11.52 -6.43
N VAL A 26 -7.34 10.84 -6.11
CA VAL A 26 -8.38 11.37 -5.21
C VAL A 26 -7.82 11.59 -3.80
N ALA A 27 -7.05 10.62 -3.27
CA ALA A 27 -6.39 10.78 -1.97
C ALA A 27 -5.44 11.99 -1.96
N LEU A 28 -4.64 12.19 -3.01
CA LEU A 28 -3.77 13.36 -3.14
C LEU A 28 -4.57 14.66 -3.24
N GLY A 29 -5.70 14.67 -3.94
CA GLY A 29 -6.60 15.82 -4.03
C GLY A 29 -7.13 16.25 -2.66
N TYR A 30 -7.64 15.30 -1.87
CA TYR A 30 -8.07 15.56 -0.49
C TYR A 30 -6.91 15.96 0.42
N GLY A 31 -5.73 15.37 0.24
CA GLY A 31 -4.53 15.72 1.01
C GLY A 31 -4.05 17.15 0.73
N ALA A 32 -4.05 17.56 -0.54
CA ALA A 32 -3.74 18.93 -0.93
C ALA A 32 -4.78 19.92 -0.39
N LYS A 33 -6.07 19.56 -0.46
CA LYS A 33 -7.16 20.37 0.09
C LYS A 33 -7.04 20.53 1.62
N ALA A 34 -6.82 19.44 2.36
CA ALA A 34 -6.62 19.46 3.80
C ALA A 34 -5.38 20.29 4.19
N GLY A 35 -4.26 20.09 3.49
CA GLY A 35 -3.02 20.84 3.71
C GLY A 35 -3.17 22.34 3.43
N TRP A 36 -3.87 22.70 2.35
CA TRP A 36 -4.17 24.10 2.03
C TRP A 36 -5.08 24.73 3.07
N SER A 37 -6.12 24.01 3.48
CA SER A 37 -7.03 24.47 4.54
C SER A 37 -6.26 24.69 5.84
N LEU A 38 -5.39 23.76 6.25
CA LEU A 38 -4.57 23.91 7.45
C LEU A 38 -3.60 25.10 7.35
N ALA A 39 -3.00 25.32 6.18
CA ALA A 39 -2.08 26.44 5.96
C ALA A 39 -2.77 27.81 6.03
N MET A 40 -4.05 27.89 5.61
CA MET A 40 -4.81 29.15 5.58
C MET A 40 -5.67 29.38 6.82
N ALA A 41 -6.01 28.34 7.58
CA ALA A 41 -6.98 28.41 8.68
C ALA A 41 -6.43 29.01 9.99
N GLY A 42 -5.12 29.27 10.11
CA GLY A 42 -4.54 29.73 11.37
C GLY A 42 -4.79 28.73 12.51
N THR A 43 -5.42 29.16 13.62
CA THR A 43 -5.74 28.31 14.77
C THR A 43 -7.11 27.60 14.70
N ASP A 44 -8.00 27.96 13.77
CA ASP A 44 -9.33 27.36 13.65
C ASP A 44 -9.31 26.20 12.65
N ILE A 45 -8.82 25.04 13.10
CA ILE A 45 -8.92 23.80 12.33
C ILE A 45 -10.38 23.33 12.38
N GLY A 46 -11.16 23.74 11.38
CA GLY A 46 -12.57 23.35 11.25
C GLY A 46 -12.75 21.84 11.08
N ALA A 47 -13.92 21.33 11.46
CA ALA A 47 -14.29 19.91 11.36
C ALA A 47 -14.08 19.31 9.95
N THR A 48 -14.19 20.13 8.91
CA THR A 48 -14.01 19.76 7.50
C THR A 48 -12.60 19.26 7.18
N VAL A 49 -11.57 19.69 7.90
CA VAL A 49 -10.19 19.23 7.69
C VAL A 49 -10.05 17.76 8.07
N TYR A 50 -10.72 17.34 9.13
CA TYR A 50 -10.71 15.94 9.57
C TYR A 50 -11.47 15.02 8.61
N ASP A 51 -12.56 15.51 8.01
CA ASP A 51 -13.27 14.79 6.95
C ASP A 51 -12.37 14.57 5.73
N ASP A 52 -11.64 15.62 5.32
CA ASP A 52 -10.68 15.52 4.21
C ASP A 52 -9.56 14.51 4.52
N PHE A 53 -8.99 14.53 5.74
CA PHE A 53 -8.01 13.52 6.17
C PHE A 53 -8.58 12.11 6.18
N ASN A 54 -9.83 11.94 6.60
CA ASN A 54 -10.48 10.63 6.57
C ASN A 54 -10.61 10.10 5.14
N TYR A 55 -10.98 10.97 4.18
CA TYR A 55 -10.99 10.60 2.77
C TYR A 55 -9.59 10.27 2.25
N VAL A 56 -8.54 10.99 2.66
CA VAL A 56 -7.16 10.63 2.32
C VAL A 56 -6.86 9.19 2.78
N LEU A 57 -7.11 8.87 4.05
CA LEU A 57 -6.82 7.55 4.61
C LEU A 57 -7.60 6.45 3.89
N LEU A 58 -8.89 6.68 3.63
CA LEU A 58 -9.76 5.75 2.93
C LEU A 58 -9.28 5.49 1.49
N TYR A 59 -9.12 6.55 0.69
CA TYR A 59 -8.75 6.41 -0.73
C TYR A 59 -7.30 5.95 -0.91
N ALA A 60 -6.38 6.35 -0.03
CA ALA A 60 -5.02 5.83 -0.01
C ALA A 60 -5.01 4.33 0.33
N GLY A 61 -5.78 3.90 1.34
CA GLY A 61 -5.95 2.49 1.69
C GLY A 61 -6.47 1.67 0.51
N ILE A 62 -7.53 2.13 -0.16
CA ILE A 62 -8.07 1.48 -1.35
C ILE A 62 -7.02 1.41 -2.46
N GLY A 63 -6.37 2.54 -2.79
CA GLY A 63 -5.38 2.59 -3.86
C GLY A 63 -4.19 1.68 -3.61
N ILE A 64 -3.62 1.72 -2.40
CA ILE A 64 -2.51 0.86 -2.00
C ILE A 64 -2.95 -0.61 -1.99
N GLY A 65 -4.15 -0.93 -1.49
CA GLY A 65 -4.69 -2.29 -1.54
C GLY A 65 -4.83 -2.82 -2.96
N LEU A 66 -5.34 -2.01 -3.89
CA LEU A 66 -5.46 -2.39 -5.30
C LEU A 66 -4.10 -2.63 -5.98
N SER A 67 -3.05 -1.96 -5.50
CA SER A 67 -1.67 -2.19 -5.97
C SER A 67 -1.21 -3.63 -5.76
N SER A 68 -1.76 -4.33 -4.76
CA SER A 68 -1.37 -5.71 -4.47
C SER A 68 -1.87 -6.72 -5.50
N LEU A 69 -2.81 -6.31 -6.36
CA LEU A 69 -3.33 -7.13 -7.47
C LEU A 69 -2.39 -7.12 -8.69
N GLN A 70 -1.39 -6.23 -8.71
CA GLN A 70 -0.38 -6.18 -9.76
C GLN A 70 0.55 -7.38 -9.68
N ASP A 71 1.11 -7.75 -10.83
CA ASP A 71 2.07 -8.85 -10.92
C ASP A 71 3.35 -8.59 -10.08
N PRO A 72 3.61 -9.38 -9.03
CA PRO A 72 4.77 -9.20 -8.16
C PRO A 72 6.09 -9.67 -8.78
N THR A 73 6.06 -10.36 -9.92
CA THR A 73 7.26 -10.93 -10.57
C THR A 73 8.08 -9.91 -11.37
N ARG A 74 7.52 -8.71 -11.60
CA ARG A 74 8.18 -7.61 -12.29
C ARG A 74 8.45 -6.45 -11.34
N THR A 75 9.72 -6.19 -11.03
CA THR A 75 10.10 -4.90 -10.42
C THR A 75 10.00 -3.79 -11.46
N GLN A 76 9.09 -2.84 -11.26
CA GLN A 76 8.91 -1.70 -12.17
C GLN A 76 10.08 -0.70 -12.15
N ASN A 77 10.95 -0.72 -11.14
CA ASN A 77 11.98 0.31 -10.94
C ASN A 77 13.33 -0.28 -10.46
N ASP A 78 14.45 0.24 -10.96
CA ASP A 78 15.81 -0.18 -10.60
C ASP A 78 16.13 0.06 -9.13
N VAL A 79 15.57 1.12 -8.53
CA VAL A 79 15.72 1.40 -7.09
C VAL A 79 15.00 0.34 -6.26
N SER A 80 13.77 -0.02 -6.65
CA SER A 80 13.01 -1.10 -6.02
C SER A 80 13.77 -2.42 -6.13
N ARG A 81 14.30 -2.73 -7.32
CA ARG A 81 15.11 -3.92 -7.57
C ARG A 81 16.33 -4.02 -6.64
N ARG A 82 17.07 -2.92 -6.43
CA ARG A 82 18.21 -2.87 -5.50
C ARG A 82 17.81 -3.09 -4.05
N VAL A 83 16.63 -2.64 -3.63
CA VAL A 83 16.13 -2.85 -2.26
C VAL A 83 15.75 -4.31 -2.04
N TRP A 84 15.09 -4.96 -3.02
CA TRP A 84 14.62 -6.33 -2.89
C TRP A 84 15.69 -7.39 -3.11
N GLN A 85 16.72 -7.10 -3.92
CA GLN A 85 17.86 -8.00 -4.15
C GLN A 85 18.79 -8.10 -2.94
N ASP A 86 18.94 -7.02 -2.16
CA ASP A 86 19.77 -6.99 -0.95
C ASP A 86 19.02 -7.60 0.25
N PRO A 87 19.52 -8.68 0.86
CA PRO A 87 18.83 -9.38 1.94
C PRO A 87 18.63 -8.53 3.19
N ARG A 88 19.52 -7.57 3.47
CA ARG A 88 19.42 -6.67 4.63
C ARG A 88 18.39 -5.58 4.38
N LYS A 89 18.45 -4.92 3.23
CA LYS A 89 17.51 -3.83 2.86
C LYS A 89 16.09 -4.35 2.70
N GLY A 90 15.91 -5.50 2.05
CA GLY A 90 14.61 -6.14 1.93
C GLY A 90 14.00 -6.51 3.29
N ARG A 91 14.81 -6.98 4.24
CA ARG A 91 14.33 -7.27 5.61
C ARG A 91 13.90 -6.00 6.35
N TRP A 92 14.69 -4.94 6.27
CA TRP A 92 14.35 -3.64 6.87
C TRP A 92 13.08 -3.03 6.26
N MET A 93 12.92 -3.11 4.93
CA MET A 93 11.72 -2.65 4.26
C MET A 93 10.48 -3.42 4.73
N LEU A 94 10.55 -4.75 4.82
CA LEU A 94 9.45 -5.55 5.35
C LEU A 94 9.13 -5.22 6.81
N LEU A 95 10.14 -5.01 7.66
CA LEU A 95 9.91 -4.59 9.05
C LEU A 95 9.22 -3.23 9.13
N LEU A 96 9.64 -2.27 8.31
CA LEU A 96 9.05 -0.93 8.25
C LEU A 96 7.59 -1.02 7.77
N LEU A 97 7.31 -1.76 6.70
CA LEU A 97 5.96 -1.95 6.18
C LEU A 97 5.06 -2.65 7.21
N SER A 98 5.55 -3.73 7.84
CA SER A 98 4.83 -4.41 8.91
C SER A 98 4.53 -3.47 10.08
N PHE A 99 5.50 -2.64 10.48
CA PHE A 99 5.29 -1.65 11.53
C PHE A 99 4.20 -0.64 11.15
N TYR A 100 4.27 -0.03 9.96
CA TYR A 100 3.23 0.91 9.51
C TYR A 100 1.85 0.26 9.41
N THR A 101 1.75 -0.94 8.87
CA THR A 101 0.50 -1.70 8.77
C THR A 101 -0.09 -1.94 10.16
N LEU A 102 0.70 -2.52 11.08
CA LEU A 102 0.24 -2.84 12.42
C LEU A 102 -0.09 -1.60 13.24
N THR A 103 0.77 -0.58 13.21
CA THR A 103 0.53 0.68 13.93
C THR A 103 -0.73 1.36 13.42
N SER A 104 -0.96 1.41 12.10
CA SER A 104 -2.19 2.01 11.56
C SER A 104 -3.43 1.23 12.00
N MET A 105 -3.40 -0.11 11.90
CA MET A 105 -4.54 -0.93 12.32
C MET A 105 -4.80 -0.84 13.83
N VAL A 106 -3.77 -0.98 14.66
CA VAL A 106 -3.90 -0.94 16.12
C VAL A 106 -4.31 0.45 16.59
N ALA A 107 -3.67 1.51 16.09
CA ALA A 107 -4.06 2.88 16.44
C ALA A 107 -5.47 3.21 15.96
N GLY A 108 -5.89 2.73 14.78
CA GLY A 108 -7.25 2.90 14.29
C GLY A 108 -8.29 2.15 15.13
N LEU A 109 -8.01 0.90 15.52
CA LEU A 109 -8.93 0.13 16.37
C LEU A 109 -9.02 0.70 17.79
N VAL A 110 -7.87 1.04 18.40
CA VAL A 110 -7.82 1.66 19.73
C VAL A 110 -8.47 3.04 19.69
N GLY A 111 -8.18 3.85 18.66
CA GLY A 111 -8.79 5.15 18.47
C GLY A 111 -10.30 5.09 18.32
N ALA A 112 -10.82 4.12 17.57
CA ALA A 112 -12.26 3.92 17.40
C ALA A 112 -12.92 3.46 18.71
N TYR A 113 -12.24 2.61 19.50
CA TYR A 113 -12.74 2.14 20.78
C TYR A 113 -12.78 3.24 21.85
N LEU A 114 -11.78 4.13 21.86
CA LEU A 114 -11.67 5.25 22.81
C LEU A 114 -12.31 6.55 22.29
N ALA A 115 -13.02 6.51 21.16
CA ALA A 115 -13.55 7.72 20.53
C ALA A 115 -14.74 8.29 21.29
N ASP A 116 -14.54 9.44 21.93
CA ASP A 116 -15.63 10.21 22.56
C ASP A 116 -16.43 11.06 21.56
N THR A 117 -15.90 11.28 20.34
CA THR A 117 -16.53 12.10 19.31
C THR A 117 -16.63 11.36 17.98
N THR A 118 -17.64 11.73 17.17
CA THR A 118 -17.83 11.17 15.83
C THR A 118 -16.63 11.39 14.92
N VAL A 119 -15.96 12.54 15.03
CA VAL A 119 -14.78 12.89 14.23
C VAL A 119 -13.61 11.93 14.52
N VAL A 120 -13.30 11.71 15.79
CA VAL A 120 -12.24 10.78 16.20
C VAL A 120 -12.56 9.36 15.76
N ASN A 121 -13.83 8.94 15.87
CA ASN A 121 -14.24 7.62 15.43
C ASN A 121 -14.07 7.45 13.90
N GLN A 122 -14.50 8.43 13.11
CA GLN A 122 -14.37 8.37 11.64
C GLN A 122 -12.91 8.33 11.19
N LEU A 123 -12.04 9.19 11.72
CA LEU A 123 -10.60 9.16 11.44
C LEU A 123 -9.97 7.81 11.81
N SER A 124 -10.39 7.25 12.94
CA SER A 124 -9.92 5.96 13.42
C SER A 124 -10.30 4.84 12.47
N LEU A 125 -11.55 4.83 11.97
CA LEU A 125 -12.00 3.89 10.93
C LEU A 125 -11.27 4.11 9.59
N GLY A 126 -10.98 5.35 9.21
CA GLY A 126 -10.13 5.67 8.06
C GLY A 126 -8.74 5.07 8.21
N LEU A 127 -8.14 5.17 9.40
CA LEU A 127 -6.81 4.63 9.69
C LEU A 127 -6.82 3.08 9.66
N VAL A 128 -7.90 2.44 10.09
CA VAL A 128 -8.11 0.98 9.91
C VAL A 128 -8.19 0.63 8.42
N ALA A 129 -8.97 1.37 7.63
CA ALA A 129 -9.10 1.13 6.19
C ALA A 129 -7.74 1.31 5.46
N PHE A 130 -6.97 2.33 5.84
CA PHE A 130 -5.60 2.51 5.38
C PHE A 130 -4.70 1.32 5.75
N GLY A 131 -4.75 0.88 7.01
CA GLY A 131 -4.02 -0.29 7.49
C GLY A 131 -4.36 -1.57 6.70
N LEU A 132 -5.63 -1.81 6.41
CA LEU A 132 -6.08 -2.94 5.58
C LEU A 132 -5.51 -2.86 4.15
N GLY A 133 -5.47 -1.68 3.55
CA GLY A 133 -4.79 -1.47 2.26
C GLY A 133 -3.30 -1.81 2.33
N MET A 134 -2.63 -1.39 3.40
CA MET A 134 -1.21 -1.67 3.65
C MET A 134 -0.93 -3.17 3.87
N VAL A 135 -1.89 -3.97 4.34
CA VAL A 135 -1.76 -5.45 4.39
C VAL A 135 -1.57 -6.02 2.99
N GLY A 136 -2.35 -5.54 2.00
CA GLY A 136 -2.20 -5.96 0.60
C GLY A 136 -0.80 -5.68 0.08
N LEU A 137 -0.31 -4.45 0.28
CA LEU A 137 1.05 -4.08 -0.11
C LEU A 137 2.13 -4.90 0.61
N LEU A 138 1.96 -5.18 1.90
CA LEU A 138 2.89 -6.01 2.66
C LEU A 138 2.97 -7.43 2.10
N LYS A 139 1.82 -8.03 1.74
CA LYS A 139 1.78 -9.34 1.09
C LYS A 139 2.56 -9.33 -0.22
N THR A 140 2.28 -8.37 -1.10
CA THR A 140 2.99 -8.23 -2.38
C THR A 140 4.48 -7.98 -2.19
N ALA A 141 4.87 -7.19 -1.18
CA ALA A 141 6.27 -6.95 -0.83
C ALA A 141 6.99 -8.23 -0.38
N ILE A 142 6.33 -9.11 0.38
CA ILE A 142 6.86 -10.41 0.77
C ILE A 142 7.08 -11.28 -0.48
N GLU A 143 6.07 -11.38 -1.35
CA GLU A 143 6.16 -12.13 -2.60
C GLU A 143 7.27 -11.60 -3.51
N MET A 144 7.38 -10.27 -3.67
CA MET A 144 8.46 -9.62 -4.43
C MET A 144 9.83 -9.95 -3.85
N ARG A 145 9.99 -9.89 -2.52
CA ARG A 145 11.25 -10.25 -1.86
C ARG A 145 11.62 -11.70 -2.11
N GLU A 146 10.65 -12.62 -2.12
CA GLU A 146 10.91 -14.04 -2.36
C GLU A 146 11.37 -14.32 -3.79
N HIS A 147 10.78 -13.65 -4.79
CA HIS A 147 11.12 -13.84 -6.20
C HIS A 147 12.44 -13.18 -6.61
N HIS A 148 12.79 -12.04 -6.01
CA HIS A 148 13.96 -11.25 -6.43
C HIS A 148 15.22 -11.43 -5.57
N ARG A 149 15.18 -12.31 -4.57
CA ARG A 149 16.30 -12.55 -3.67
C ARG A 149 17.43 -13.32 -4.36
N LEU A 150 18.62 -12.72 -4.41
CA LEU A 150 19.80 -13.31 -5.06
C LEU A 150 20.46 -14.40 -4.19
N ASP A 151 20.28 -14.37 -2.87
CA ASP A 151 20.83 -15.36 -1.93
C ASP A 151 20.38 -16.80 -2.23
N LYS A 152 19.13 -16.99 -2.69
CA LYS A 152 18.61 -18.30 -3.11
C LYS A 152 19.04 -18.71 -4.52
N GLN A 153 19.30 -17.75 -5.42
CA GLN A 153 19.69 -18.03 -6.81
C GLN A 153 21.16 -18.44 -6.92
N VAL A 154 22.04 -17.89 -6.08
CA VAL A 154 23.45 -18.31 -6.05
C VAL A 154 23.57 -19.76 -5.59
N ALA A 155 22.81 -20.17 -4.56
CA ALA A 155 22.81 -21.53 -4.04
C ALA A 155 22.34 -22.60 -5.05
N SER A 156 21.36 -22.27 -5.92
CA SER A 156 20.92 -23.19 -6.98
C SER A 156 21.91 -23.28 -8.14
N SER A 157 22.61 -22.18 -8.48
CA SER A 157 23.62 -22.17 -9.53
C SER A 157 24.92 -22.90 -9.15
N SER A 158 25.30 -22.89 -7.87
CA SER A 158 26.50 -23.59 -7.38
C SER A 158 26.31 -25.10 -7.19
N GLY A 159 25.07 -25.60 -7.17
CA GLY A 159 24.75 -27.02 -7.04
C GLY A 159 24.60 -27.77 -8.38
N GLY A 160 24.56 -27.06 -9.51
CA GLY A 160 24.35 -27.64 -10.85
C GLY A 160 25.63 -27.87 -11.67
N SER A 161 26.81 -27.57 -11.12
CA SER A 161 28.10 -27.72 -11.82
C SER A 161 28.88 -28.99 -11.43
N GLN A 162 28.23 -29.94 -10.75
CA GLN A 162 28.77 -31.28 -10.49
C GLN A 162 27.69 -32.33 -10.74
N ALA A 163 27.40 -32.61 -12.01
CA ALA A 163 26.76 -33.84 -12.48
C ALA A 163 27.11 -34.07 -13.94
#